data_AF-A0A653KB87-F1
#
_entry.id   AF-A0A653KB87-F1
#
_cell.length_a   1.000
_cell.length_b   1.000
_cell.length_c   1.000
_cell.angle_alpha   90.00
_cell.angle_beta   90.00
_cell.angle_gamma   90.00
#
_symmetry.space_group_name_H-M   'P 1'
#
loop_
_entity.id
_entity.type
_entity.pdbx_description
1 polymer ?
#
loop_
_entity_poly.entity_id
_entity_poly.type
_entity_poly.pdbx_seq_one_letter_code
_entity_poly.pdbx_strand_id
1 'polypeptide(L)'
;MNFESIKFCAQTEAESILVQNCLFALGYKWADTQDQVQMKWSCVCWYSTFEDGDICRDDHDVNHHHRLVTLSELTDMVILDRNDVNDANYSLAVASDRPDYPVFKSSKGIFHTYSDNNNKWIECNSINEKSTGLKALPAREAVPAESTKIIKVKGLEDLIEGPAALQAALNGQTVQFSFEPWEEKHWDTYYPQEDEVSAKVFFTGMSKDMRKVFFRMKPKTISINGIELPAPNFHKPNDGCSVWWLDDSARFKRGYHGSENFIGDDEDSWAFGWWDSEKKIEQVVAALRKVFEVQP
;
A
#
# COMPACT_ATOMS: atom_id res chain seq x y z
N MET A 1 -23.29 2.79 5.84
CA MET A 1 -22.63 4.11 5.96
C MET A 1 -23.62 5.19 5.58
N ASN A 2 -23.38 6.45 5.97
CA ASN A 2 -24.01 7.60 5.32
C ASN A 2 -22.95 8.19 4.39
N PHE A 3 -23.13 8.02 3.08
CA PHE A 3 -22.24 8.63 2.10
C PHE A 3 -22.60 10.12 1.92
N GLU A 4 -21.60 10.95 1.61
CA GLU A 4 -21.71 12.39 1.41
C GLU A 4 -21.17 12.77 0.03
N SER A 5 -21.84 13.69 -0.67
CA SER A 5 -21.33 14.25 -1.92
C SER A 5 -20.18 15.24 -1.69
N ILE A 6 -18.96 14.73 -1.46
CA ILE A 6 -17.73 15.50 -1.30
C ILE A 6 -16.85 15.47 -2.56
N LYS A 7 -15.89 16.40 -2.65
CA LYS A 7 -14.83 16.40 -3.66
C LYS A 7 -13.47 16.86 -3.12
N PHE A 8 -12.40 16.41 -3.77
CA PHE A 8 -11.02 16.76 -3.46
C PHE A 8 -10.20 16.92 -4.76
N CYS A 9 -9.24 17.85 -4.78
CA CYS A 9 -8.32 18.05 -5.91
C CYS A 9 -6.90 17.61 -5.53
N ALA A 10 -6.43 16.49 -6.08
CA ALA A 10 -5.08 16.00 -5.85
C ALA A 10 -4.08 16.69 -6.79
N GLN A 11 -3.13 17.43 -6.22
CA GLN A 11 -2.07 18.12 -6.97
C GLN A 11 -0.85 17.21 -7.17
N THR A 12 -0.69 16.19 -6.32
CA THR A 12 0.44 15.26 -6.30
C THR A 12 -0.03 13.80 -6.30
N GLU A 13 0.86 12.91 -6.70
CA GLU A 13 0.67 11.45 -6.54
C GLU A 13 0.38 11.10 -5.08
N ALA A 14 1.18 11.58 -4.13
CA ALA A 14 1.02 11.27 -2.70
C ALA A 14 -0.38 11.64 -2.16
N GLU A 15 -0.93 12.80 -2.53
CA GLU A 15 -2.31 13.17 -2.18
C GLU A 15 -3.33 12.26 -2.84
N SER A 16 -3.13 11.90 -4.11
CA SER A 16 -4.00 10.97 -4.83
C SER A 16 -4.03 9.57 -4.20
N ILE A 17 -2.89 9.04 -3.73
CA ILE A 17 -2.85 7.79 -2.95
C ILE A 17 -3.66 7.94 -1.66
N LEU A 18 -3.42 9.01 -0.89
CA LEU A 18 -4.04 9.19 0.43
C LEU A 18 -5.55 9.41 0.35
N VAL A 19 -6.03 10.18 -0.62
CA VAL A 19 -7.45 10.41 -0.84
C VAL A 19 -8.16 9.11 -1.20
N GLN A 20 -7.62 8.32 -2.12
CA GLN A 20 -8.19 7.02 -2.49
C GLN A 20 -8.27 6.09 -1.27
N ASN A 21 -7.18 5.97 -0.50
CA ASN A 21 -7.16 5.14 0.71
C ASN A 21 -8.20 5.59 1.75
N CYS A 22 -8.38 6.89 1.96
CA CYS A 22 -9.42 7.40 2.87
C CYS A 22 -10.84 7.14 2.35
N LEU A 23 -11.08 7.29 1.04
CA LEU A 23 -12.37 7.00 0.43
C LEU A 23 -12.71 5.50 0.50
N PHE A 24 -11.74 4.62 0.24
CA PHE A 24 -11.94 3.18 0.39
C PHE A 24 -12.19 2.77 1.85
N ALA A 25 -11.49 3.40 2.81
CA ALA A 25 -11.72 3.17 4.24
C ALA A 25 -13.12 3.63 4.71
N LEU A 26 -13.70 4.66 4.05
CA LEU A 26 -15.09 5.09 4.24
C LEU A 26 -16.12 4.22 3.49
N GLY A 27 -15.67 3.18 2.76
CA GLY A 27 -16.52 2.24 2.04
C GLY A 27 -16.94 2.65 0.63
N TYR A 28 -16.42 3.78 0.10
CA TYR A 28 -16.69 4.18 -1.28
C TYR A 28 -15.96 3.29 -2.30
N LYS A 29 -16.43 3.26 -3.55
CA LYS A 29 -15.88 2.43 -4.64
C LYS A 29 -15.91 3.17 -5.98
N TRP A 30 -15.12 2.76 -6.96
CA TRP A 30 -15.22 3.36 -8.31
C TRP A 30 -16.57 3.06 -8.96
N ALA A 31 -17.20 4.08 -9.54
CA ALA A 31 -18.47 3.94 -10.24
C ALA A 31 -18.42 2.84 -11.34
N ASP A 32 -17.38 2.87 -12.18
CA ASP A 32 -17.25 2.00 -13.35
C ASP A 32 -16.90 0.53 -12.99
N THR A 33 -16.03 0.31 -11.99
CA THR A 33 -15.54 -1.04 -11.66
C THR A 33 -16.22 -1.66 -10.44
N GLN A 34 -16.90 -0.86 -9.62
CA GLN A 34 -17.53 -1.27 -8.35
C GLN A 34 -16.55 -1.93 -7.37
N ASP A 35 -15.29 -1.48 -7.41
CA ASP A 35 -14.16 -1.99 -6.64
C ASP A 35 -13.32 -0.86 -6.00
N GLN A 36 -12.37 -1.24 -5.14
CA GLN A 36 -11.45 -0.38 -4.41
C GLN A 36 -9.98 -0.51 -4.89
N VAL A 37 -9.79 -0.93 -6.14
CA VAL A 37 -8.46 -0.97 -6.78
C VAL A 37 -7.94 0.45 -6.95
N GLN A 38 -6.74 0.73 -6.46
CA GLN A 38 -6.17 2.07 -6.53
C GLN A 38 -5.83 2.47 -7.98
N MET A 39 -6.39 3.60 -8.44
CA MET A 39 -6.03 4.20 -9.73
C MET A 39 -4.65 4.86 -9.67
N LYS A 40 -3.85 4.61 -10.71
CA LYS A 40 -2.55 5.27 -10.93
C LYS A 40 -2.73 6.78 -11.11
N TRP A 41 -1.83 7.56 -10.51
CA TRP A 41 -1.77 9.01 -10.74
C TRP A 41 -0.96 9.32 -12.00
N SER A 42 -1.50 10.18 -12.85
CA SER A 42 -0.84 10.63 -14.09
C SER A 42 -0.78 12.16 -14.23
N CYS A 43 -1.70 12.87 -13.57
CA CYS A 43 -1.82 14.32 -13.58
C CYS A 43 -2.70 14.80 -12.41
N VAL A 44 -2.72 16.12 -12.19
CA VAL A 44 -3.68 16.79 -11.30
C VAL A 44 -5.10 16.36 -11.65
N CYS A 45 -5.87 15.90 -10.65
CA CYS A 45 -7.20 15.38 -10.88
C CYS A 45 -8.14 15.61 -9.69
N TRP A 46 -9.43 15.48 -9.95
CA TRP A 46 -10.53 15.68 -9.02
C TRP A 46 -11.18 14.36 -8.70
N TYR A 47 -11.18 14.01 -7.41
CA TYR A 47 -11.98 12.91 -6.87
C TYR A 47 -13.32 13.48 -6.42
N SER A 48 -14.41 12.92 -6.92
CA SER A 48 -15.77 13.25 -6.51
C SER A 48 -16.46 12.00 -5.99
N THR A 49 -17.27 12.14 -4.95
CA THR A 49 -18.04 11.05 -4.33
C THR A 49 -19.53 11.35 -4.36
N PHE A 50 -20.36 10.31 -4.26
CA PHE A 50 -21.81 10.40 -4.38
C PHE A 50 -22.54 9.66 -3.24
N GLU A 51 -23.81 9.98 -3.01
CA GLU A 51 -24.62 9.47 -1.88
C GLU A 51 -24.97 7.96 -2.00
N ASP A 52 -24.74 7.36 -3.15
CA ASP A 52 -24.85 5.91 -3.41
C ASP A 52 -23.59 5.12 -3.03
N GLY A 53 -22.46 5.80 -2.80
CA GLY A 53 -21.17 5.19 -2.44
C GLY A 53 -20.15 5.17 -3.58
N ASP A 54 -20.47 5.76 -4.73
CA ASP A 54 -19.55 5.79 -5.88
C ASP A 54 -18.50 6.91 -5.78
N ILE A 55 -17.36 6.69 -6.44
CA ILE A 55 -16.25 7.64 -6.68
C ILE A 55 -16.07 7.79 -8.19
N CYS A 56 -15.91 9.03 -8.65
CA CYS A 56 -15.41 9.39 -9.98
C CYS A 56 -14.07 10.12 -9.88
N ARG A 57 -13.21 9.94 -10.89
CA ARG A 57 -11.92 10.64 -11.05
C ARG A 57 -11.89 11.39 -12.37
N ASP A 58 -11.96 12.72 -12.30
CA ASP A 58 -12.00 13.62 -13.45
C ASP A 58 -10.69 14.43 -13.57
N ASP A 59 -10.28 14.81 -14.78
CA ASP A 59 -9.12 15.71 -14.96
C ASP A 59 -9.46 17.18 -14.58
N HIS A 60 -10.74 17.51 -14.40
CA HIS A 60 -11.26 18.85 -14.10
C HIS A 60 -12.40 18.76 -13.07
N ASP A 61 -12.73 19.86 -12.37
CA ASP A 61 -13.89 19.88 -11.48
C ASP A 61 -15.19 19.82 -12.30
N VAL A 62 -15.81 18.65 -12.40
CA VAL A 62 -17.13 18.47 -13.05
C VAL A 62 -18.25 18.67 -12.02
N ASN A 63 -18.01 18.31 -10.76
CA ASN A 63 -19.01 18.27 -9.70
C ASN A 63 -18.99 19.55 -8.85
N HIS A 64 -19.26 20.69 -9.48
CA HIS A 64 -19.17 22.01 -8.87
C HIS A 64 -19.95 22.16 -7.54
N HIS A 65 -21.08 21.46 -7.41
CA HIS A 65 -21.95 21.50 -6.23
C HIS A 65 -21.48 20.64 -5.04
N HIS A 66 -20.52 19.74 -5.24
CA HIS A 66 -20.03 18.87 -4.16
C HIS A 66 -19.19 19.66 -3.16
N ARG A 67 -19.25 19.25 -1.88
CA ARG A 67 -18.51 19.91 -0.80
C ARG A 67 -17.02 19.66 -0.96
N LEU A 68 -16.25 20.70 -1.25
CA LEU A 68 -14.79 20.62 -1.24
C LEU A 68 -14.31 20.28 0.17
N VAL A 69 -13.47 19.24 0.29
CA VAL A 69 -12.80 18.83 1.53
C VAL A 69 -11.31 19.08 1.46
N THR A 70 -10.66 19.18 2.62
CA THR A 70 -9.21 19.05 2.75
C THR A 70 -8.83 17.61 3.10
N LEU A 71 -7.57 17.25 2.96
CA LEU A 71 -7.10 15.91 3.32
C LEU A 71 -7.27 15.65 4.83
N SER A 72 -7.06 16.67 5.67
CA SER A 72 -7.29 16.56 7.12
C SER A 72 -8.76 16.33 7.47
N GLU A 73 -9.70 17.01 6.79
CA GLU A 73 -11.13 16.74 6.96
C GLU A 73 -11.51 15.32 6.56
N LEU A 74 -10.93 14.82 5.46
CA LEU A 74 -11.19 13.46 4.98
C LEU A 74 -10.62 12.40 5.95
N THR A 75 -9.46 12.66 6.55
CA THR A 75 -8.90 11.83 7.63
C THR A 75 -9.76 11.84 8.88
N ASP A 76 -10.31 13.00 9.29
CA ASP A 76 -11.25 13.08 10.42
C ASP A 76 -12.50 12.21 10.16
N MET A 77 -13.02 12.22 8.93
CA MET A 77 -14.17 11.38 8.55
C MET A 77 -13.86 9.89 8.70
N VAL A 78 -12.68 9.43 8.25
CA VAL A 78 -12.24 8.03 8.42
C VAL A 78 -12.17 7.63 9.90
N ILE A 79 -11.61 8.49 10.75
CA ILE A 79 -11.52 8.27 12.21
C ILE A 79 -12.91 8.12 12.84
N LEU A 80 -13.83 9.01 12.46
CA LEU A 80 -15.20 9.04 13.00
C LEU A 80 -16.09 7.90 12.49
N ASP A 81 -15.82 7.31 11.32
CA ASP A 81 -16.49 6.11 10.82
C ASP A 81 -15.89 4.83 11.39
N ARG A 82 -14.55 4.74 11.48
CA ARG A 82 -13.81 3.64 12.11
C ARG A 82 -14.25 3.36 13.55
N ASN A 83 -14.54 4.43 14.31
CA ASN A 83 -14.97 4.33 15.71
C ASN A 83 -14.01 3.54 16.63
N ASP A 84 -12.71 3.68 16.41
CA ASP A 84 -11.69 3.16 17.32
C ASP A 84 -11.37 4.21 18.41
N VAL A 85 -11.49 3.80 19.67
CA VAL A 85 -11.12 4.62 20.84
C VAL A 85 -9.63 5.01 20.83
N ASN A 86 -8.80 4.24 20.11
CA ASN A 86 -7.38 4.52 19.94
C ASN A 86 -7.05 5.74 19.08
N ASP A 87 -8.02 6.27 18.33
CA ASP A 87 -7.87 7.51 17.56
C ASP A 87 -7.89 8.79 18.43
N ALA A 88 -8.08 8.65 19.75
CA ALA A 88 -8.03 9.78 20.67
C ALA A 88 -6.70 10.55 20.55
N ASN A 89 -6.79 11.86 20.27
CA ASN A 89 -5.67 12.80 20.23
C ASN A 89 -5.66 13.77 21.44
N TYR A 90 -6.66 13.68 22.31
CA TYR A 90 -6.74 14.35 23.62
C TYR A 90 -7.19 13.36 24.71
N SER A 91 -6.85 13.66 25.96
CA SER A 91 -7.42 13.03 27.16
C SER A 91 -8.08 14.09 28.06
N LEU A 92 -9.14 13.71 28.77
CA LEU A 92 -9.84 14.58 29.72
C LEU A 92 -9.88 13.96 31.12
N ALA A 93 -9.09 14.53 32.03
CA ALA A 93 -9.10 14.18 33.45
C ALA A 93 -10.31 14.82 34.16
N VAL A 94 -11.35 14.04 34.46
CA VAL A 94 -12.58 14.52 35.14
C VAL A 94 -12.49 14.37 36.67
N ALA A 95 -11.89 13.28 37.16
CA ALA A 95 -11.70 13.01 38.58
C ALA A 95 -10.45 12.15 38.80
N SER A 96 -9.75 12.32 39.93
CA SER A 96 -8.47 11.65 40.20
C SER A 96 -8.58 10.15 40.52
N ASP A 97 -9.78 9.63 40.72
CA ASP A 97 -10.11 8.23 41.02
C ASP A 97 -10.49 7.43 39.77
N ARG A 98 -10.46 8.04 38.58
CA ARG A 98 -10.89 7.44 37.31
C ARG A 98 -9.83 7.61 36.21
N PRO A 99 -9.80 6.73 35.20
CA PRO A 99 -8.98 6.97 34.01
C PRO A 99 -9.43 8.24 33.27
N ASP A 100 -8.50 8.92 32.62
CA ASP A 100 -8.80 10.05 31.73
C ASP A 100 -9.73 9.57 30.59
N TYR A 101 -10.73 10.38 30.23
CA TYR A 101 -11.63 10.06 29.12
C TYR A 101 -10.94 10.28 27.77
N PRO A 102 -11.09 9.37 26.79
CA PRO A 102 -10.58 9.55 25.44
C PRO A 102 -11.40 10.62 24.69
N VAL A 103 -10.69 11.57 24.09
CA VAL A 103 -11.28 12.69 23.34
C VAL A 103 -10.59 12.77 21.98
N PHE A 104 -11.38 12.91 20.92
CA PHE A 104 -10.91 13.23 19.59
C PHE A 104 -11.29 14.67 19.24
N LYS A 105 -10.33 15.48 18.80
CA LYS A 105 -10.53 16.82 18.24
C LYS A 105 -10.23 16.75 16.75
N SER A 106 -11.23 17.03 15.92
CA SER A 106 -11.09 17.08 14.46
C SER A 106 -10.26 18.29 14.00
N SER A 107 -9.82 18.30 12.74
CA SER A 107 -9.15 19.43 12.10
C SER A 107 -9.99 20.72 12.11
N LYS A 108 -11.33 20.62 12.16
CA LYS A 108 -12.26 21.75 12.35
C LYS A 108 -12.37 22.25 13.79
N GLY A 109 -11.68 21.61 14.73
CA GLY A 109 -11.72 21.94 16.16
C GLY A 109 -12.97 21.45 16.89
N ILE A 110 -13.76 20.57 16.28
CA ILE A 110 -14.93 19.94 16.92
C ILE A 110 -14.42 18.80 17.82
N PHE A 111 -14.93 18.75 19.05
CA PHE A 111 -14.57 17.72 20.02
C PHE A 111 -15.59 16.57 19.99
N HIS A 112 -15.08 15.35 20.09
CA HIS A 112 -15.85 14.12 20.18
C HIS A 112 -15.38 13.31 21.39
N THR A 113 -16.31 12.73 22.13
CA THR A 113 -16.06 11.80 23.24
C THR A 113 -16.46 10.39 22.83
N TYR A 114 -15.67 9.40 23.21
CA TYR A 114 -16.03 8.00 22.94
C TYR A 114 -17.17 7.55 23.86
N SER A 115 -18.13 6.80 23.31
CA SER A 115 -19.25 6.23 24.05
C SER A 115 -19.12 4.72 24.13
N ASP A 116 -18.64 4.21 25.27
CA ASP A 116 -18.42 2.78 25.52
C ASP A 116 -19.70 1.94 25.31
N ASN A 117 -20.87 2.51 25.61
CA ASN A 117 -22.16 1.83 25.43
C ASN A 117 -22.51 1.57 23.96
N ASN A 118 -22.02 2.41 23.05
CA ASN A 118 -22.36 2.39 21.62
C ASN A 118 -21.14 2.08 20.73
N ASN A 119 -19.95 1.92 21.32
CA ASN A 119 -18.64 1.86 20.64
C ASN A 119 -18.52 2.89 19.52
N LYS A 120 -18.77 4.16 19.84
CA LYS A 120 -18.88 5.25 18.87
C LYS A 120 -18.37 6.59 19.38
N TRP A 121 -17.72 7.36 18.51
CA TRP A 121 -17.46 8.78 18.69
C TRP A 121 -18.76 9.61 18.63
N ILE A 122 -19.02 10.38 19.68
CA ILE A 122 -20.17 11.30 19.77
C ILE A 122 -19.65 12.73 19.91
N GLU A 123 -20.16 13.65 19.09
CA GLU A 123 -19.86 15.08 19.18
C GLU A 123 -20.20 15.64 20.58
N CYS A 124 -19.27 16.37 21.18
CA CYS A 124 -19.37 16.88 22.54
C CYS A 124 -19.24 18.41 22.58
N ASN A 125 -20.39 19.09 22.51
CA ASN A 125 -20.47 20.56 22.60
C ASN A 125 -20.19 21.15 23.99
N SER A 126 -19.81 20.34 24.98
CA SER A 126 -19.43 20.78 26.33
C SER A 126 -17.92 20.88 26.56
N ILE A 127 -17.10 20.32 25.65
CA ILE A 127 -15.63 20.39 25.71
C ILE A 127 -15.15 21.52 24.80
N ASN A 128 -14.15 22.26 25.27
CA ASN A 128 -13.43 23.26 24.47
C ASN A 128 -11.96 23.33 24.92
N GLU A 129 -11.15 24.15 24.25
CA GLU A 129 -9.70 24.26 24.52
C GLU A 129 -9.35 24.74 25.94
N LYS A 130 -10.32 25.31 26.68
CA LYS A 130 -10.15 25.77 28.07
C LYS A 130 -10.75 24.80 29.10
N SER A 131 -11.24 23.62 28.68
CA SER A 131 -11.78 22.61 29.58
C SER A 131 -10.71 22.15 30.57
N THR A 132 -10.97 22.32 31.86
CA THR A 132 -10.06 21.88 32.93
C THR A 132 -9.81 20.38 32.84
N GLY A 133 -8.53 19.98 32.91
CA GLY A 133 -8.12 18.57 32.81
C GLY A 133 -7.96 18.05 31.38
N LEU A 134 -8.30 18.84 30.36
CA LEU A 134 -8.02 18.50 28.96
C LEU A 134 -6.53 18.59 28.68
N LYS A 135 -5.96 17.53 28.10
CA LYS A 135 -4.55 17.46 27.69
C LYS A 135 -4.49 16.97 26.25
N ALA A 136 -3.71 17.63 25.41
CA ALA A 136 -3.30 17.01 24.16
C ALA A 136 -2.50 15.75 24.52
N LEU A 137 -2.87 14.62 23.92
CA LEU A 137 -1.98 13.47 23.94
C LEU A 137 -0.75 13.82 23.10
N PRO A 138 0.44 13.26 23.39
CA PRO A 138 1.49 13.27 22.38
C PRO A 138 0.86 12.69 21.11
N ALA A 139 1.08 13.33 19.96
CA ALA A 139 0.52 12.83 18.71
C ALA A 139 0.94 11.36 18.58
N ARG A 140 -0.04 10.44 18.71
CA ARG A 140 0.09 9.16 18.05
C ARG A 140 0.32 9.53 16.59
N GLU A 141 1.46 9.13 16.04
CA GLU A 141 1.71 9.27 14.61
C GLU A 141 0.45 8.73 13.90
N ALA A 142 -0.20 9.53 13.07
CA ALA A 142 -1.66 9.69 13.10
C ALA A 142 -2.62 8.47 13.03
N VAL A 143 -2.37 7.32 12.37
CA VAL A 143 -1.28 6.91 11.48
C VAL A 143 -1.04 7.93 10.36
N PRO A 144 0.19 8.42 10.12
CA PRO A 144 0.48 9.24 8.96
C PRO A 144 0.76 8.31 7.78
N ALA A 145 0.77 8.86 6.56
CA ALA A 145 1.38 8.21 5.41
C ALA A 145 2.81 7.68 5.71
N GLU A 146 3.47 8.29 6.70
CA GLU A 146 4.84 8.05 7.14
C GLU A 146 5.06 6.81 8.03
N SER A 147 4.02 6.11 8.52
CA SER A 147 4.25 4.78 9.13
C SER A 147 4.63 3.73 8.08
N THR A 148 4.42 4.03 6.80
CA THR A 148 5.09 3.37 5.68
C THR A 148 6.58 3.71 5.73
N LYS A 149 7.35 3.07 6.61
CA LYS A 149 8.82 3.10 6.55
C LYS A 149 9.23 2.44 5.22
N ILE A 150 9.42 3.25 4.18
CA ILE A 150 9.87 2.79 2.86
C ILE A 150 11.30 2.25 3.00
N ILE A 151 11.40 0.93 3.11
CA ILE A 151 12.67 0.22 3.13
C ILE A 151 13.21 0.11 1.69
N LYS A 152 14.38 0.71 1.45
CA LYS A 152 15.09 0.52 0.17
C LYS A 152 15.73 -0.86 0.13
N VAL A 153 15.03 -1.79 -0.52
CA VAL A 153 15.53 -3.15 -0.77
C VAL A 153 16.52 -3.12 -1.94
N LYS A 154 17.77 -3.49 -1.70
CA LYS A 154 18.78 -3.64 -2.78
C LYS A 154 18.69 -5.03 -3.40
N GLY A 155 19.09 -5.17 -4.67
CA GLY A 155 19.07 -6.45 -5.39
C GLY A 155 17.81 -6.70 -6.24
N LEU A 156 16.76 -5.87 -6.15
CA LEU A 156 15.53 -6.06 -6.92
C LEU A 156 15.53 -5.33 -8.28
N GLU A 157 16.12 -4.15 -8.36
CA GLU A 157 15.99 -3.22 -9.50
C GLU A 157 17.34 -2.92 -10.17
N ASP A 158 18.37 -3.72 -9.90
CA ASP A 158 19.72 -3.54 -10.44
C ASP A 158 19.76 -3.91 -11.94
N LEU A 159 19.35 -2.96 -12.77
CA LEU A 159 19.35 -3.07 -14.23
C LEU A 159 20.77 -3.19 -14.79
N ILE A 160 20.89 -3.95 -15.87
CA ILE A 160 22.13 -4.12 -16.62
C ILE A 160 21.91 -3.74 -18.09
N GLU A 161 22.98 -3.24 -18.72
CA GLU A 161 22.97 -2.95 -20.16
C GLU A 161 22.78 -4.24 -20.97
N GLY A 162 21.99 -4.16 -22.05
CA GLY A 162 21.64 -5.33 -22.85
C GLY A 162 22.83 -6.16 -23.37
N PRO A 163 23.97 -5.58 -23.79
CA PRO A 163 25.14 -6.37 -24.18
C PRO A 163 25.75 -7.15 -22.99
N ALA A 164 25.69 -6.59 -21.78
CA ALA A 164 26.12 -7.29 -20.56
C ALA A 164 25.12 -8.39 -20.16
N ALA A 165 23.82 -8.16 -20.37
CA ALA A 165 22.78 -9.18 -20.18
C ALA A 165 22.98 -10.38 -21.12
N LEU A 166 23.22 -10.14 -22.42
CA LEU A 166 23.49 -11.22 -23.37
C LEU A 166 24.76 -12.00 -22.99
N GLN A 167 25.83 -11.30 -22.60
CA GLN A 167 27.07 -11.95 -22.15
C GLN A 167 26.86 -12.79 -20.87
N ALA A 168 26.05 -12.31 -19.93
CA ALA A 168 25.71 -13.05 -18.71
C ALA A 168 24.90 -14.33 -19.03
N ALA A 169 23.91 -14.24 -19.92
CA ALA A 169 23.11 -15.38 -20.35
C ALA A 169 23.95 -16.44 -21.08
N LEU A 170 24.86 -16.02 -21.97
CA LEU A 170 25.81 -16.90 -22.66
C LEU A 170 26.81 -17.56 -21.68
N ASN A 171 27.12 -16.91 -20.56
CA ASN A 171 27.93 -17.46 -19.48
C ASN A 171 27.12 -18.38 -18.53
N GLY A 172 25.88 -18.75 -18.88
CA GLY A 172 25.03 -19.63 -18.09
C GLY A 172 24.43 -18.97 -16.83
N GLN A 173 24.44 -17.64 -16.75
CA GLN A 173 23.79 -16.92 -15.66
C GLN A 173 22.32 -16.64 -16.01
N THR A 174 21.42 -16.76 -15.04
CA THR A 174 19.99 -16.47 -15.25
C THR A 174 19.77 -14.96 -15.40
N VAL A 175 19.31 -14.56 -16.58
CA VAL A 175 18.98 -13.19 -16.95
C VAL A 175 17.47 -13.06 -17.05
N GLN A 176 16.93 -11.92 -16.65
CA GLN A 176 15.52 -11.58 -16.83
C GLN A 176 15.37 -10.34 -17.69
N PHE A 177 14.25 -10.26 -18.41
CA PHE A 177 13.88 -9.11 -19.21
C PHE A 177 12.44 -8.68 -18.92
N SER A 178 12.13 -7.43 -19.23
CA SER A 178 10.79 -6.85 -19.11
C SER A 178 10.62 -5.75 -20.18
N PHE A 179 9.38 -5.44 -20.52
CA PHE A 179 9.02 -4.46 -21.55
C PHE A 179 8.39 -3.21 -20.92
N GLU A 180 8.47 -2.10 -21.64
CA GLU A 180 7.67 -0.91 -21.33
C GLU A 180 6.17 -1.15 -21.63
N PRO A 181 5.22 -0.72 -20.77
CA PRO A 181 5.41 0.04 -19.53
C PRO A 181 5.97 -0.79 -18.36
N TRP A 182 6.97 -0.23 -17.67
CA TRP A 182 7.71 -0.89 -16.57
C TRP A 182 6.86 -1.19 -15.31
N GLU A 183 5.65 -0.65 -15.26
CA GLU A 183 4.78 -0.58 -14.09
C GLU A 183 4.16 -1.93 -13.68
N GLU A 184 4.15 -2.92 -14.56
CA GLU A 184 3.55 -4.24 -14.32
C GLU A 184 4.53 -5.21 -13.63
N LYS A 185 5.82 -4.87 -13.54
CA LYS A 185 6.87 -5.65 -12.85
C LYS A 185 6.99 -7.13 -13.23
N HIS A 186 6.36 -7.59 -14.31
CA HIS A 186 6.56 -8.93 -14.84
C HIS A 186 7.96 -9.07 -15.43
N TRP A 187 8.69 -10.09 -14.96
CA TRP A 187 10.08 -10.36 -15.32
C TRP A 187 10.21 -11.79 -15.86
N ASP A 188 10.20 -11.91 -17.18
CA ASP A 188 10.43 -13.18 -17.85
C ASP A 188 11.90 -13.60 -17.74
N THR A 189 12.14 -14.90 -17.67
CA THR A 189 13.51 -15.45 -17.68
C THR A 189 13.92 -15.68 -19.11
N TYR A 190 15.08 -15.15 -19.51
CA TYR A 190 15.62 -15.37 -20.85
C TYR A 190 16.28 -16.76 -20.95
N TYR A 191 15.80 -17.57 -21.88
CA TYR A 191 16.33 -18.89 -22.22
C TYR A 191 16.96 -18.85 -23.62
N PRO A 192 18.29 -18.69 -23.76
CA PRO A 192 18.95 -18.48 -25.05
C PRO A 192 18.79 -19.60 -26.10
N GLN A 193 18.26 -20.76 -25.70
CA GLN A 193 18.05 -21.93 -26.56
C GLN A 193 16.57 -22.17 -26.92
N GLU A 194 15.64 -21.50 -26.24
CA GLU A 194 14.19 -21.73 -26.32
C GLU A 194 13.45 -20.48 -26.80
N ASP A 195 13.91 -19.29 -26.41
CA ASP A 195 13.24 -18.02 -26.73
C ASP A 195 13.50 -17.55 -28.17
N GLU A 196 12.43 -17.15 -28.87
CA GLU A 196 12.51 -16.47 -30.17
C GLU A 196 12.95 -14.98 -30.08
N VAL A 197 13.39 -14.52 -28.90
CA VAL A 197 13.83 -13.13 -28.67
C VAL A 197 15.11 -12.88 -29.46
N SER A 198 15.01 -11.99 -30.45
CA SER A 198 16.15 -11.65 -31.30
C SER A 198 17.29 -11.05 -30.49
N ALA A 199 18.52 -11.54 -30.69
CA ALA A 199 19.73 -10.97 -30.11
C ALA A 199 19.88 -9.44 -30.36
N LYS A 200 19.25 -8.91 -31.42
CA LYS A 200 19.18 -7.46 -31.69
C LYS A 200 18.61 -6.66 -30.52
N VAL A 201 17.63 -7.20 -29.78
CA VAL A 201 16.97 -6.54 -28.64
C VAL A 201 18.00 -6.19 -27.55
N PHE A 202 18.99 -7.05 -27.31
CA PHE A 202 20.09 -6.81 -26.38
C PHE A 202 21.05 -5.70 -26.82
N PHE A 203 21.14 -5.38 -28.12
CA PHE A 203 21.99 -4.28 -28.61
C PHE A 203 21.23 -2.97 -28.79
N THR A 204 19.93 -3.02 -29.07
CA THR A 204 19.11 -1.83 -29.31
C THR A 204 18.34 -1.37 -28.08
N GLY A 205 18.13 -2.22 -27.07
CA GLY A 205 17.24 -1.93 -25.94
C GLY A 205 15.78 -1.79 -26.34
N MET A 206 15.40 -2.31 -27.51
CA MET A 206 14.09 -2.11 -28.14
C MET A 206 13.57 -3.42 -28.73
N SER A 207 12.30 -3.70 -28.48
CA SER A 207 11.54 -4.85 -29.03
C SER A 207 11.17 -4.64 -30.50
N LYS A 208 10.58 -5.68 -31.14
CA LYS A 208 10.02 -5.56 -32.50
C LYS A 208 8.91 -4.50 -32.59
N ASP A 209 8.17 -4.32 -31.50
CA ASP A 209 7.00 -3.43 -31.41
C ASP A 209 7.38 -2.00 -30.95
N MET A 210 8.67 -1.65 -31.03
CA MET A 210 9.21 -0.35 -30.58
C MET A 210 9.02 -0.04 -29.07
N ARG A 211 8.63 -1.02 -28.24
CA ARG A 211 8.67 -0.90 -26.78
C ARG A 211 10.12 -1.02 -26.28
N LYS A 212 10.51 -0.19 -25.31
CA LYS A 212 11.80 -0.31 -24.62
C LYS A 212 11.88 -1.64 -23.85
N VAL A 213 13.08 -2.22 -23.79
CA VAL A 213 13.35 -3.48 -23.09
C VAL A 213 14.39 -3.24 -22.00
N PHE A 214 14.08 -3.75 -20.81
CA PHE A 214 14.91 -3.66 -19.62
C PHE A 214 15.48 -5.04 -19.31
N PHE A 215 16.72 -5.11 -18.83
CA PHE A 215 17.37 -6.35 -18.45
C PHE A 215 17.87 -6.26 -17.00
N ARG A 216 17.82 -7.38 -16.28
CA ARG A 216 18.47 -7.55 -14.98
C ARG A 216 19.03 -8.97 -14.84
N MET A 217 19.95 -9.16 -13.90
CA MET A 217 20.26 -10.51 -13.40
C MET A 217 19.07 -11.01 -12.58
N LYS A 218 18.70 -12.30 -12.66
CA LYS A 218 17.69 -12.85 -11.73
C LYS A 218 18.22 -12.68 -10.29
N PRO A 219 17.52 -11.93 -9.41
CA PRO A 219 17.97 -11.74 -8.04
C PRO A 219 18.08 -13.08 -7.31
N LYS A 220 19.19 -13.29 -6.58
CA LYS A 220 19.39 -14.46 -5.70
C LYS A 220 19.22 -14.08 -4.23
N THR A 221 19.75 -12.90 -3.87
CA THR A 221 19.53 -12.28 -2.57
C THR A 221 18.98 -10.87 -2.73
N ILE A 222 18.36 -10.39 -1.66
CA ILE A 222 18.00 -8.99 -1.46
C ILE A 222 18.61 -8.50 -0.14
N SER A 223 18.93 -7.21 -0.07
CA SER A 223 19.48 -6.59 1.14
C SER A 223 18.45 -5.70 1.81
N ILE A 224 18.06 -6.01 3.04
CA ILE A 224 17.15 -5.21 3.87
C ILE A 224 17.93 -4.73 5.10
N ASN A 225 18.18 -3.42 5.20
CA ASN A 225 19.04 -2.79 6.22
C ASN A 225 20.40 -3.50 6.43
N GLY A 226 21.00 -4.01 5.34
CA GLY A 226 22.28 -4.72 5.36
C GLY A 226 22.21 -6.19 5.78
N ILE A 227 21.00 -6.74 5.95
CA ILE A 227 20.76 -8.18 6.12
C ILE A 227 20.51 -8.76 4.73
N GLU A 228 21.38 -9.69 4.30
CA GLU A 228 21.19 -10.47 3.07
C GLU A 228 20.15 -11.57 3.29
N LEU A 229 19.16 -11.63 2.40
CA LEU A 229 17.97 -12.48 2.49
C LEU A 229 17.70 -13.14 1.13
N PRO A 230 16.99 -14.28 1.08
CA PRO A 230 16.59 -14.88 -0.20
C PRO A 230 15.67 -13.94 -0.99
N ALA A 231 15.97 -13.72 -2.27
CA ALA A 231 15.09 -12.94 -3.13
C ALA A 231 13.77 -13.66 -3.45
N PRO A 232 12.65 -12.94 -3.57
CA PRO A 232 11.38 -13.50 -4.05
C PRO A 232 11.40 -13.78 -5.56
N ASN A 233 10.51 -14.68 -5.97
CA ASN A 233 10.14 -14.92 -7.36
C ASN A 233 8.95 -14.03 -7.75
N PHE A 234 8.99 -13.44 -8.96
CA PHE A 234 7.94 -12.56 -9.51
C PHE A 234 7.30 -13.13 -10.80
N HIS A 235 7.47 -14.42 -11.07
CA HIS A 235 6.80 -15.13 -12.16
C HIS A 235 5.68 -15.99 -11.56
N LYS A 236 4.65 -16.32 -12.35
CA LYS A 236 3.59 -17.23 -11.92
C LYS A 236 4.19 -18.55 -11.38
N PRO A 237 3.81 -19.03 -10.19
CA PRO A 237 4.24 -20.34 -9.72
C PRO A 237 3.70 -21.46 -10.61
N ASN A 238 4.44 -22.57 -10.70
CA ASN A 238 3.92 -23.78 -11.35
C ASN A 238 2.91 -24.50 -10.44
N ASP A 239 1.88 -25.11 -11.04
CA ASP A 239 0.93 -25.95 -10.32
C ASP A 239 1.63 -27.10 -9.57
N GLY A 240 1.15 -27.39 -8.36
CA GLY A 240 1.70 -28.42 -7.49
C GLY A 240 3.03 -28.06 -6.81
N CYS A 241 3.54 -26.83 -6.99
CA CYS A 241 4.70 -26.35 -6.24
C CYS A 241 4.30 -25.76 -4.87
N SER A 242 5.27 -25.74 -3.95
CA SER A 242 5.12 -25.07 -2.66
C SER A 242 5.46 -23.58 -2.80
N VAL A 243 4.53 -22.72 -2.38
CA VAL A 243 4.56 -21.28 -2.63
C VAL A 243 4.23 -20.55 -1.33
N TRP A 244 5.05 -19.58 -0.95
CA TRP A 244 4.95 -18.82 0.29
C TRP A 244 5.05 -17.33 0.01
N TRP A 245 4.17 -16.51 0.56
CA TRP A 245 4.07 -15.08 0.25
C TRP A 245 3.76 -14.23 1.49
N LEU A 246 4.12 -12.94 1.42
CA LEU A 246 3.81 -12.00 2.50
C LEU A 246 2.31 -11.75 2.53
N ASP A 247 1.72 -11.81 3.72
CA ASP A 247 0.29 -11.67 3.97
C ASP A 247 0.12 -10.64 5.08
N ASP A 248 -0.54 -9.53 4.76
CA ASP A 248 -0.81 -8.40 5.65
C ASP A 248 -2.13 -8.55 6.42
N SER A 249 -2.91 -9.60 6.14
CA SER A 249 -4.21 -9.78 6.76
C SER A 249 -4.06 -10.08 8.25
N ALA A 250 -4.87 -9.38 9.06
CA ALA A 250 -4.91 -9.57 10.51
C ALA A 250 -5.28 -10.99 10.97
N ARG A 251 -5.65 -11.89 10.04
CA ARG A 251 -5.92 -13.31 10.27
C ARG A 251 -4.63 -14.10 10.55
N PHE A 252 -3.50 -13.74 9.95
CA PHE A 252 -2.25 -14.50 10.05
C PHE A 252 -1.17 -13.74 10.83
N LYS A 253 -1.18 -13.90 12.17
CA LYS A 253 -0.17 -13.30 13.09
C LYS A 253 1.29 -13.60 12.74
N ARG A 254 1.56 -14.57 11.86
CA ARG A 254 2.90 -14.89 11.35
C ARG A 254 3.41 -13.92 10.27
N GLY A 255 2.55 -13.09 9.66
CA GLY A 255 2.91 -12.11 8.62
C GLY A 255 3.21 -12.73 7.24
N TYR A 256 2.77 -13.97 7.02
CA TYR A 256 2.91 -14.68 5.76
C TYR A 256 1.88 -15.80 5.63
N HIS A 257 1.62 -16.21 4.39
CA HIS A 257 0.84 -17.40 4.04
C HIS A 257 1.65 -18.33 3.12
N GLY A 258 1.14 -19.52 2.88
CA GLY A 258 1.65 -20.40 1.84
C GLY A 258 0.77 -21.61 1.59
N SER A 259 0.93 -22.20 0.41
CA SER A 259 0.34 -23.48 0.00
C SER A 259 1.47 -24.44 -0.38
N GLU A 260 1.42 -25.68 0.11
CA GLU A 260 2.37 -26.72 -0.28
C GLU A 260 2.08 -27.28 -1.70
N ASN A 261 0.83 -27.22 -2.12
CA ASN A 261 0.35 -27.58 -3.46
C ASN A 261 -0.43 -26.38 -4.03
N PHE A 262 0.29 -25.40 -4.57
CA PHE A 262 -0.33 -24.25 -5.23
C PHE A 262 -1.11 -24.72 -6.48
N ILE A 263 -2.37 -24.29 -6.59
CA ILE A 263 -3.26 -24.50 -7.73
C ILE A 263 -4.07 -23.22 -7.83
N GLY A 264 -3.86 -22.39 -8.85
CA GLY A 264 -4.63 -21.15 -8.96
C GLY A 264 -4.17 -20.14 -10.01
N ASP A 265 -5.12 -19.30 -10.40
CA ASP A 265 -4.95 -18.10 -11.23
C ASP A 265 -4.93 -16.81 -10.37
N ASP A 266 -4.84 -16.92 -9.04
CA ASP A 266 -4.81 -15.80 -8.10
C ASP A 266 -3.44 -15.07 -8.14
N GLU A 267 -3.26 -14.18 -9.12
CA GLU A 267 -2.07 -13.34 -9.25
C GLU A 267 -1.94 -12.32 -8.09
N ASP A 268 -3.08 -11.82 -7.59
CA ASP A 268 -3.16 -10.83 -6.50
C ASP A 268 -2.54 -11.32 -5.18
N SER A 269 -2.58 -12.64 -4.93
CA SER A 269 -2.10 -13.22 -3.67
C SER A 269 -0.58 -13.06 -3.46
N TRP A 270 0.21 -12.84 -4.51
CA TRP A 270 1.67 -12.77 -4.42
C TRP A 270 2.24 -11.49 -5.05
N ALA A 271 1.54 -10.35 -4.92
CA ALA A 271 1.97 -9.04 -5.44
C ALA A 271 3.39 -8.60 -5.00
N PHE A 272 3.88 -9.08 -3.84
CA PHE A 272 5.25 -8.85 -3.35
C PHE A 272 6.28 -9.93 -3.77
N GLY A 273 5.86 -10.84 -4.64
CA GLY A 273 6.55 -12.07 -5.02
C GLY A 273 6.42 -13.19 -3.97
N TRP A 274 6.93 -14.37 -4.33
CA TRP A 274 6.81 -15.60 -3.55
C TRP A 274 8.14 -16.34 -3.36
N TRP A 275 8.21 -17.16 -2.32
CA TRP A 275 9.34 -18.02 -1.98
C TRP A 275 8.94 -19.49 -2.07
N ASP A 276 9.87 -20.33 -2.53
CA ASP A 276 9.69 -21.77 -2.73
C ASP A 276 9.70 -22.61 -1.43
N SER A 277 9.78 -21.97 -0.25
CA SER A 277 9.91 -22.66 1.04
C SER A 277 9.61 -21.74 2.23
N GLU A 278 8.90 -22.26 3.24
CA GLU A 278 8.53 -21.54 4.47
C GLU A 278 9.77 -20.92 5.15
N LYS A 279 10.83 -21.71 5.28
CA LYS A 279 12.11 -21.27 5.88
C LYS A 279 12.73 -20.04 5.19
N LYS A 280 12.48 -19.80 3.90
CA LYS A 280 12.98 -18.59 3.22
C LYS A 280 12.14 -17.36 3.58
N ILE A 281 10.81 -17.47 3.58
CA ILE A 281 9.95 -16.35 3.98
C ILE A 281 10.07 -16.03 5.47
N GLU A 282 10.29 -17.02 6.33
CA GLU A 282 10.56 -16.80 7.76
C GLU A 282 11.76 -15.89 8.00
N GLN A 283 12.85 -16.07 7.24
CA GLN A 283 14.04 -15.20 7.32
C GLN A 283 13.70 -13.76 6.92
N VAL A 284 12.90 -13.59 5.87
CA VAL A 284 12.45 -12.28 5.38
C VAL A 284 11.57 -11.60 6.43
N VAL A 285 10.54 -12.29 6.95
CA VAL A 285 9.64 -11.76 7.99
C VAL A 285 10.37 -11.45 9.29
N ALA A 286 11.34 -12.28 9.71
CA ALA A 286 12.17 -11.99 10.88
C ALA A 286 13.01 -10.73 10.70
N ALA A 287 13.58 -10.52 9.51
CA ALA A 287 14.32 -9.29 9.20
C ALA A 287 13.40 -8.07 9.13
N LEU A 288 12.21 -8.18 8.52
CA LEU A 288 11.20 -7.13 8.49
C LEU A 288 10.80 -6.74 9.94
N ARG A 289 10.39 -7.69 10.78
CA ARG A 289 10.04 -7.43 12.19
C ARG A 289 11.16 -6.68 12.94
N LYS A 290 12.43 -7.05 12.71
CA LYS A 290 13.58 -6.35 13.30
C LYS A 290 13.74 -4.91 12.79
N VAL A 291 13.42 -4.63 11.54
CA VAL A 291 13.51 -3.28 10.93
C VAL A 291 12.33 -2.38 11.33
N PHE A 292 11.14 -2.97 11.49
CA PHE A 292 9.94 -2.25 11.95
C PHE A 292 9.82 -2.19 13.49
N GLU A 293 10.74 -2.79 14.23
CA GLU A 293 10.75 -2.87 15.71
C GLU A 293 9.51 -3.55 16.31
N VAL A 294 8.86 -4.41 15.51
CA VAL A 294 7.65 -5.15 15.91
C VAL A 294 8.04 -6.25 16.89
N GLN A 295 7.55 -6.15 18.13
CA GLN A 295 7.73 -7.20 19.14
C GLN A 295 6.92 -8.47 18.77
N PRO A 296 7.43 -9.66 19.12
CA PRO A 296 6.83 -10.96 18.74
C PRO A 296 5.50 -11.26 19.44
#